data_AF-A0A2E6X7J9-F1
#
_entry.id   AF-A0A2E6X7J9-F1
#
_cell.length_a   1.000
_cell.length_b   1.000
_cell.length_c   1.000
_cell.angle_alpha   90.00
_cell.angle_beta   90.00
_cell.angle_gamma   90.00
#
_symmetry.space_group_name_H-M   'P 1'
#
loop_
_entity.id
_entity.type
_entity.pdbx_description
1 polymer ?
#
loop_
_entity_poly.entity_id
_entity_poly.type
_entity_poly.pdbx_seq_one_letter_code
_entity_poly.pdbx_strand_id
1 'polypeptide(L)' 'MGNIRTFIRSIIDLALVVVALGVVLQILFPQALVFINADVTANLINLINQFSGAGLVGAIAAGIVYYLISRS' A
#
# COMPACT_ATOMS: atom_id res chain seq x y z
N MET A 1 6.90 31.36 -4.07
CA MET A 1 7.17 29.90 -4.00
C MET A 1 6.03 29.05 -3.37
N GLY A 2 4.82 29.56 -3.12
CA GLY A 2 3.73 28.79 -2.49
C GLY A 2 2.81 28.02 -3.44
N ASN A 3 2.63 28.48 -4.68
CA ASN A 3 1.50 28.03 -5.52
C ASN A 3 1.70 26.62 -6.10
N ILE A 4 2.93 26.25 -6.47
CA ILE A 4 3.19 24.95 -7.09
C ILE A 4 3.06 23.80 -6.09
N ARG A 5 3.48 24.00 -4.82
CA ARG A 5 3.36 23.00 -3.77
C ARG A 5 1.90 22.75 -3.40
N THR A 6 1.12 23.82 -3.27
CA THR A 6 -0.32 23.71 -3.00
C THR A 6 -1.08 23.05 -4.16
N PHE A 7 -0.73 23.38 -5.39
CA PHE A 7 -1.32 22.76 -6.58
C PHE A 7 -1.04 21.26 -6.67
N ILE A 8 0.22 20.85 -6.51
CA ILE A 8 0.61 19.43 -6.51
C ILE A 8 -0.12 18.69 -5.39
N ARG A 9 -0.21 19.28 -4.20
CA ARG A 9 -0.93 18.66 -3.07
C ARG A 9 -2.40 18.43 -3.40
N SER A 10 -3.07 19.42 -3.99
CA SER A 10 -4.47 19.28 -4.41
C SER A 10 -4.67 18.17 -5.44
N ILE A 11 -3.72 17.97 -6.36
CA ILE A 11 -3.78 16.86 -7.33
C ILE A 11 -3.59 15.51 -6.63
N ILE A 12 -2.65 15.41 -5.69
CA ILE A 12 -2.42 14.19 -4.92
C ILE A 12 -3.67 13.84 -4.12
N ASP A 13 -4.28 14.81 -3.43
CA ASP A 13 -5.50 14.58 -2.66
C ASP A 13 -6.64 14.06 -3.56
N LEU A 14 -6.81 14.64 -4.75
CA LEU A 14 -7.78 14.16 -5.74
C LEU A 14 -7.46 12.73 -6.21
N ALA A 15 -6.20 12.44 -6.52
CA ALA A 15 -5.77 11.11 -6.95
C ALA A 15 -6.02 10.05 -5.87
N LEU A 16 -5.77 10.38 -4.60
CA LEU A 16 -6.03 9.49 -3.47
C LEU A 16 -7.52 9.18 -3.31
N VAL A 17 -8.40 10.18 -3.48
CA VAL A 17 -9.85 9.97 -3.46
C VAL A 17 -10.29 9.05 -4.60
N VAL A 18 -9.74 9.23 -5.81
CA VAL A 18 -10.03 8.36 -6.96
C VAL A 18 -9.56 6.93 -6.71
N VAL A 19 -8.37 6.74 -6.15
CA VAL A 19 -7.85 5.40 -5.78
C VAL A 19 -8.75 4.76 -4.73
N ALA A 20 -9.11 5.48 -3.67
CA ALA A 20 -9.98 4.98 -2.62
C ALA A 20 -11.35 4.55 -3.15
N LEU A 21 -11.94 5.37 -4.04
CA LEU A 21 -13.17 5.02 -4.74
C LEU A 21 -13.00 3.74 -5.56
N GLY A 22 -11.91 3.63 -6.32
CA GLY A 22 -11.61 2.45 -7.13
C GLY A 22 -11.51 1.16 -6.31
N VAL A 23 -10.88 1.22 -5.14
CA VAL A 23 -10.79 0.09 -4.19
C VAL A 23 -12.16 -0.30 -3.68
N VAL A 24 -12.96 0.65 -3.19
CA VAL A 24 -14.30 0.37 -2.67
C VAL A 24 -15.19 -0.25 -3.75
N LEU A 25 -15.17 0.31 -4.96
CA LEU A 25 -15.95 -0.20 -6.09
C LEU A 25 -15.53 -1.63 -6.47
N GLN A 26 -14.24 -1.93 -6.51
CA GLN A 26 -13.75 -3.28 -6.82
C GLN A 26 -14.07 -4.30 -5.73
N ILE A 27 -14.03 -3.90 -4.45
CA ILE A 27 -14.41 -4.79 -3.35
C ILE A 27 -15.90 -5.15 -3.42
N LEU A 28 -16.77 -4.17 -3.70
CA LEU A 28 -18.21 -4.38 -3.81
C LEU A 28 -18.60 -5.09 -5.11
N PHE A 29 -17.87 -4.79 -6.19
CA PHE A 29 -18.13 -5.30 -7.54
C PHE A 29 -16.79 -5.65 -8.20
N PRO A 30 -16.34 -6.92 -8.13
CA PRO A 30 -14.99 -7.32 -8.57
C PRO A 30 -14.63 -6.95 -10.02
N GLN A 31 -15.63 -6.85 -10.90
CA GLN A 31 -15.42 -6.49 -12.31
C GLN A 31 -15.70 -5.01 -12.64
N ALA A 32 -15.93 -4.16 -11.63
CA ALA A 32 -16.33 -2.76 -11.84
C ALA A 32 -15.35 -1.97 -12.72
N LEU A 33 -14.05 -2.21 -12.64
CA LEU A 33 -13.03 -1.44 -13.38
C LEU A 33 -12.43 -2.20 -14.58
N VAL A 34 -13.04 -3.31 -15.01
CA VAL A 34 -12.54 -4.12 -16.14
C VAL A 34 -12.52 -3.30 -17.44
N PHE A 35 -13.43 -2.35 -17.61
CA PHE A 35 -13.52 -1.49 -18.81
C PHE A 35 -12.29 -0.59 -19.03
N ILE A 36 -11.53 -0.29 -17.97
CA ILE A 36 -10.26 0.44 -18.04
C ILE A 36 -9.04 -0.46 -17.80
N ASN A 37 -9.23 -1.79 -17.75
CA ASN A 37 -8.20 -2.78 -17.43
C ASN A 37 -7.40 -2.43 -16.16
N ALA A 38 -8.07 -1.88 -15.15
CA ALA A 38 -7.43 -1.47 -13.90
C ALA A 38 -7.74 -2.46 -12.78
N ASP A 39 -6.72 -2.85 -12.02
CA ASP A 39 -6.82 -3.63 -10.78
C ASP A 39 -6.21 -2.87 -9.59
N VAL A 40 -6.97 -1.93 -9.03
CA VAL A 40 -6.48 -1.03 -7.97
C VAL A 40 -6.28 -1.80 -6.66
N THR A 41 -7.17 -2.74 -6.36
CA THR A 41 -7.16 -3.52 -5.12
C THR A 41 -5.98 -4.48 -5.10
N ALA A 42 -5.75 -5.24 -6.18
CA ALA A 42 -4.59 -6.13 -6.26
C ALA A 42 -3.26 -5.34 -6.20
N ASN A 43 -3.18 -4.19 -6.88
CA ASN A 43 -2.00 -3.34 -6.82
C ASN A 43 -1.70 -2.85 -5.39
N LEU A 44 -2.71 -2.45 -4.62
CA LEU A 44 -2.53 -2.07 -3.22
C LEU A 44 -2.12 -3.25 -2.34
N ILE A 45 -2.77 -4.41 -2.49
CA ILE A 45 -2.41 -5.63 -1.74
C ILE A 45 -0.96 -6.04 -2.05
N ASN A 46 -0.54 -5.98 -3.30
CA ASN A 46 0.83 -6.28 -3.70
C ASN A 46 1.84 -5.32 -3.05
N LEU A 47 1.53 -4.03 -2.96
CA LEU A 47 2.37 -3.05 -2.27
C LEU A 47 2.44 -3.33 -0.76
N ILE A 48 1.31 -3.62 -0.12
CA ILE A 48 1.25 -3.99 1.30
C ILE A 48 2.06 -5.26 1.56
N ASN A 49 1.95 -6.27 0.69
CA ASN A 49 2.69 -7.52 0.82
C ASN A 49 4.21 -7.33 0.70
N GLN A 50 4.66 -6.39 -0.14
CA GLN A 50 6.08 -6.03 -0.22
C GLN A 50 6.57 -5.42 1.10
N PHE A 51 5.79 -4.56 1.74
CA PHE A 51 6.12 -4.02 3.05
C PHE A 51 5.99 -5.05 4.19
N SER A 52 5.02 -5.96 4.11
CA SER A 52 4.82 -7.05 5.06
C SER A 52 5.99 -8.04 5.02
N GLY A 53 6.45 -8.42 3.82
CA GLY A 53 7.65 -9.24 3.66
C GLY A 53 8.88 -8.59 4.31
N ALA A 54 9.06 -7.28 4.14
CA ALA A 54 10.13 -6.54 4.81
C ALA A 54 9.97 -6.48 6.34
N GLY A 55 8.74 -6.31 6.86
CA GLY A 55 8.44 -6.34 8.30
C GLY A 55 8.64 -7.72 8.93
N LEU A 56 8.26 -8.78 8.22
CA LEU A 56 8.48 -10.17 8.62
C LEU A 56 9.98 -10.49 8.73
N VAL A 57 10.78 -10.00 7.79
CA VAL A 57 12.25 -10.12 7.85
C VAL A 57 12.81 -9.46 9.12
N GLY A 58 12.30 -8.29 9.50
CA GLY A 58 12.69 -7.61 10.74
C GLY A 58 12.31 -8.41 12.01
N ALA A 59 11.11 -8.99 12.04
CA ALA A 59 10.67 -9.83 13.14
C ALA A 59 11.51 -11.11 13.27
N ILE A 60 11.84 -11.75 12.15
CA ILE A 60 12.73 -12.92 12.12
C ILE A 60 14.12 -12.54 12.64
N ALA A 61 14.69 -11.41 12.19
CA ALA A 61 15.99 -10.94 12.65
C ALA A 61 16.02 -10.69 14.16
N ALA A 62 14.98 -10.04 14.71
CA ALA A 62 14.84 -9.85 16.16
C ALA A 62 14.74 -11.17 16.93
N GLY A 63 13.98 -12.14 16.40
CA GLY A 63 13.87 -13.49 16.98
C GLY A 63 15.21 -14.24 17.00
N ILE A 64 16.02 -14.12 15.95
CA ILE A 64 17.37 -14.71 15.90
C ILE A 64 18.28 -14.07 16.95
N VAL A 65 18.29 -12.73 17.07
CA VAL A 65 19.08 -12.04 18.09
C VAL A 65 18.67 -12.45 19.49
N TYR A 66 17.36 -12.52 19.77
CA TYR A 66 16.84 -12.99 21.06
C TYR A 66 17.26 -14.43 21.37
N TYR A 67 17.19 -15.33 20.38
CA TYR A 67 17.62 -16.72 20.54
C TYR A 67 19.11 -16.83 20.88
N LEU A 68 19.95 -16.04 20.21
CA LEU A 68 21.39 -16.02 20.47
C LEU A 68 21.72 -15.52 21.88
N ILE A 69 21.05 -14.44 22.34
CA ILE A 69 21.21 -13.91 23.70
C ILE A 69 20.68 -14.89 24.75
N SER A 70 19.61 -15.62 24.48
CA SER A 70 19.03 -16.58 25.43
C SER A 70 19.83 -17.89 25.53
N ARG A 71 20.70 -18.16 24.55
CA ARG A 71 21.56 -19.35 24.49
C ARG A 71 22.90 -19.15 25.20
N SER A 72 23.33 -17.89 25.39
CA SER A 72 24.48 -17.51 26.23
C SER A 72 24.08 -17.42 27.70
#